data_AF-A0A0F5QF03-F1
#
_entry.id   AF-A0A0F5QF03-F1
#
_cell.length_a   1.000
_cell.length_b   1.000
_cell.length_c   1.000
_cell.angle_alpha   90.00
_cell.angle_beta   90.00
_cell.angle_gamma   90.00
#
_symmetry.space_group_name_H-M   'P 1'
#
loop_
_entity.id
_entity.type
_entity.pdbx_description
1 polymer ?
#
loop_
_entity_poly.entity_id
_entity_poly.type
_entity_poly.pdbx_seq_one_letter_code
_entity_poly.pdbx_strand_id
1 'polypeptide(L)'
;MSRATVILNGKADREKVCRWAMGVPAGTRVEFKEVKRTLPQNDRMWAMLTDLSQQATLGGKQFAPDQWKVIFLHALGQEIQLLPSLDGRTFVPWGQSSSDLTKDEMTGLIELMFKFGAEHGVQFQDDRVAA
;
A
#
# COMPACT_ATOMS: atom_id res chain seq x y z
N MET A 1 -8.64 -3.99 -20.22
CA MET A 1 -7.95 -4.67 -19.10
C MET A 1 -6.77 -3.79 -18.70
N SER A 2 -6.88 -3.01 -17.63
CA SER A 2 -5.86 -2.00 -17.27
C SER A 2 -4.63 -2.58 -16.54
N ARG A 3 -4.74 -3.78 -15.96
CA ARG A 3 -3.64 -4.47 -15.28
C ARG A 3 -3.89 -5.99 -15.24
N ALA A 4 -2.87 -6.78 -15.51
CA ALA A 4 -2.88 -8.24 -15.35
C ALA A 4 -1.56 -8.69 -14.70
N THR A 5 -1.62 -9.68 -13.81
CA THR A 5 -0.46 -10.18 -13.08
C THR A 5 -0.45 -11.72 -13.12
N VAL A 6 0.74 -12.31 -13.32
CA VAL A 6 0.96 -13.76 -13.32
C VAL A 6 2.07 -14.06 -12.33
N ILE A 7 1.79 -14.93 -11.37
CA ILE A 7 2.81 -15.47 -10.45
C ILE A 7 3.45 -16.67 -11.15
N LEU A 8 4.78 -16.64 -11.30
CA LEU A 8 5.53 -17.68 -12.00
C LEU A 8 5.87 -18.82 -11.04
N ASN A 9 5.12 -19.92 -11.07
CA ASN A 9 5.36 -21.12 -10.27
C ASN A 9 6.01 -22.24 -11.10
N GLY A 10 5.84 -22.22 -12.43
CA GLY A 10 6.38 -23.27 -13.29
C GLY A 10 6.45 -22.91 -14.77
N LYS A 11 6.70 -23.93 -15.60
CA LYS A 11 6.83 -23.79 -17.06
C LYS A 11 5.56 -23.23 -17.70
N ALA A 12 4.39 -23.69 -17.27
CA ALA A 12 3.09 -23.26 -17.81
C ALA A 12 2.84 -21.75 -17.63
N ASP A 13 3.25 -21.17 -16.49
CA ASP A 13 3.09 -19.74 -16.23
C ASP A 13 3.99 -18.91 -17.16
N ARG A 14 5.22 -19.37 -17.40
CA ARG A 14 6.15 -18.75 -18.35
C ARG A 14 5.60 -18.79 -19.77
N GLU A 15 5.07 -19.93 -20.20
CA GLU A 15 4.43 -20.08 -21.52
C GLU A 15 3.22 -19.14 -21.67
N LYS A 16 2.43 -18.98 -20.61
CA LYS A 16 1.31 -18.02 -20.57
C LYS A 16 1.78 -16.57 -20.72
N VAL A 17 2.83 -16.17 -20.01
CA VAL A 17 3.40 -14.81 -20.14
C VAL A 17 3.97 -14.58 -21.53
N CYS A 18 4.68 -15.55 -22.12
CA CYS A 18 5.16 -15.44 -23.50
C CYS A 18 4.01 -15.19 -24.48
N ARG A 19 2.93 -15.97 -24.36
CA ARG A 19 1.74 -15.78 -25.22
C ARG A 19 1.12 -14.40 -25.06
N TRP A 20 1.06 -13.88 -23.83
CA TRP A 20 0.53 -12.54 -23.56
C TRP A 20 1.42 -11.44 -24.14
N ALA A 21 2.74 -11.54 -23.94
CA ALA A 21 3.70 -10.57 -24.45
C ALA A 21 3.67 -10.45 -25.99
N MET A 22 3.35 -11.54 -26.69
CA MET A 22 3.22 -11.52 -28.15
C MET A 22 1.95 -10.81 -28.65
N GLY A 23 0.92 -10.68 -27.81
CA GLY A 23 -0.39 -10.14 -28.20
C GLY A 23 -0.67 -8.71 -27.73
N VAL A 24 0.27 -8.04 -27.05
CA VAL A 24 0.06 -6.68 -26.53
C VAL A 24 0.42 -5.60 -27.56
N PRO A 25 -0.25 -4.43 -27.54
CA PRO A 25 0.09 -3.31 -28.41
C PRO A 25 1.50 -2.76 -28.19
N ALA A 26 2.06 -2.11 -29.22
CA ALA A 26 3.33 -1.38 -29.12
C ALA A 26 3.24 -0.29 -28.03
N GLY A 27 4.32 -0.15 -27.24
CA GLY A 27 4.36 0.75 -26.08
C GLY A 27 3.91 0.13 -24.75
N THR A 28 3.51 -1.14 -24.74
CA THR A 28 3.18 -1.87 -23.50
C THR A 28 4.46 -2.17 -22.69
N ARG A 29 4.47 -1.79 -21.41
CA ARG A 29 5.57 -2.08 -20.47
C ARG A 29 5.33 -3.40 -19.74
N VAL A 30 6.28 -4.33 -19.83
CA VAL A 30 6.27 -5.60 -19.07
C VAL A 30 7.33 -5.50 -17.96
N GLU A 31 6.93 -5.77 -16.71
CA GLU A 31 7.84 -5.76 -15.57
C GLU A 31 7.86 -7.15 -14.91
N PHE A 32 9.06 -7.73 -14.80
CA PHE A 32 9.30 -8.96 -14.05
C PHE A 32 9.94 -8.59 -12.71
N LYS A 33 9.21 -8.81 -11.63
CA LYS A 33 9.72 -8.66 -10.27
C LYS A 33 9.90 -10.05 -9.67
N GLU A 34 11.11 -10.39 -9.24
CA GLU A 34 11.35 -11.60 -8.47
C GLU A 34 10.50 -11.56 -7.21
N VAL A 35 9.90 -12.70 -6.84
CA VAL A 35 9.24 -12.86 -5.54
C VAL A 35 10.35 -12.83 -4.50
N LYS A 36 10.72 -11.62 -4.04
CA LYS A 36 11.40 -11.49 -2.77
C LYS A 36 10.45 -12.16 -1.77
N ARG A 37 10.95 -13.10 -0.97
CA ARG A 37 10.20 -13.74 0.14
C ARG A 37 9.65 -12.71 1.15
N THR A 38 9.81 -11.42 0.88
CA THR A 38 9.27 -10.26 1.57
C THR A 38 8.49 -9.29 0.67
N LEU A 39 7.58 -9.78 -0.18
CA LEU A 39 6.37 -9.03 -0.61
C LEU A 39 5.31 -8.74 0.50
N PRO A 40 5.30 -9.33 1.73
CA PRO A 40 4.18 -9.16 2.66
C PRO A 40 3.98 -7.75 3.21
N GLN A 41 5.02 -6.95 3.47
CA GLN A 41 4.83 -5.77 4.33
C GLN A 41 4.02 -4.64 3.66
N ASN A 42 4.29 -4.32 2.39
CA ASN A 42 3.52 -3.29 1.70
C ASN A 42 2.08 -3.76 1.44
N ASP A 43 1.90 -4.99 0.97
CA ASP A 43 0.55 -5.54 0.71
C ASP A 43 -0.25 -5.66 2.00
N ARG A 44 0.39 -6.07 3.11
CA ARG A 44 -0.18 -6.09 4.46
C ARG A 44 -0.58 -4.69 4.93
N MET A 45 0.29 -3.69 4.76
CA MET A 45 -0.02 -2.30 5.09
C MET A 45 -1.29 -1.86 4.35
N TRP A 46 -1.39 -2.11 3.05
CA TRP A 46 -2.58 -1.75 2.27
C TRP A 46 -3.85 -2.51 2.69
N ALA A 47 -3.73 -3.79 3.04
CA ALA A 47 -4.84 -4.56 3.58
C ALA A 47 -5.35 -3.96 4.90
N MET A 48 -4.45 -3.67 5.83
CA MET A 48 -4.80 -3.04 7.11
C MET A 48 -5.40 -1.64 6.94
N LEU A 49 -4.87 -0.83 6.00
CA LEU A 49 -5.43 0.49 5.68
C LEU A 49 -6.85 0.37 5.12
N THR A 50 -7.14 -0.69 4.36
CA THR A 50 -8.47 -0.97 3.84
C THR A 50 -9.43 -1.34 4.97
N ASP A 51 -9.00 -2.19 5.90
CA ASP A 51 -9.78 -2.55 7.08
C ASP A 51 -10.08 -1.32 7.95
N LEU A 52 -9.07 -0.47 8.20
CA LEU A 52 -9.22 0.80 8.92
C LEU A 52 -10.18 1.76 8.24
N SER A 53 -10.11 1.87 6.91
CA SER A 53 -11.02 2.73 6.14
C SER A 53 -12.48 2.33 6.29
N GLN A 54 -12.76 1.03 6.43
CA GLN A 54 -14.11 0.50 6.56
C GLN A 54 -14.64 0.52 7.99
N GLN A 55 -13.76 0.40 8.99
CA GLN A 55 -14.15 0.10 10.37
C GLN A 55 -13.90 1.25 11.35
N ALA A 56 -12.94 2.15 11.07
CA ALA A 56 -12.52 3.18 12.01
C ALA A 56 -12.94 4.59 11.57
N THR A 57 -13.10 5.46 12.58
CA THR A 57 -13.26 6.90 12.38
C THR A 57 -12.27 7.64 13.25
N LEU A 58 -11.75 8.76 12.76
CA LEU A 58 -10.92 9.68 13.54
C LEU A 58 -11.65 11.02 13.64
N GLY A 59 -11.94 11.46 14.88
CA GLY A 59 -12.72 12.69 15.11
C GLY A 59 -14.13 12.65 14.48
N GLY A 60 -14.75 11.46 14.43
CA GLY A 60 -16.07 11.24 13.83
C GLY A 60 -16.09 11.23 12.30
N LYS A 61 -14.93 11.25 11.63
CA LYS A 61 -14.83 11.18 10.16
C LYS A 61 -14.19 9.87 9.71
N GLN A 62 -14.70 9.34 8.60
CA GLN A 62 -14.08 8.23 7.86
C GLN A 62 -13.05 8.78 6.87
N PHE A 63 -12.02 7.98 6.61
CA PHE A 63 -10.93 8.31 5.69
C PHE A 63 -10.69 7.16 4.71
N ALA A 64 -10.30 7.48 3.49
CA ALA A 64 -9.88 6.50 2.49
C ALA A 64 -8.53 5.86 2.89
N PRO A 65 -8.17 4.68 2.34
CA PRO A 65 -6.92 4.00 2.68
C PRO A 65 -5.67 4.89 2.48
N ASP A 66 -5.63 5.64 1.38
CA ASP A 66 -4.54 6.60 1.10
C ASP A 66 -4.45 7.71 2.15
N GLN A 67 -5.57 8.19 2.66
CA GLN A 67 -5.60 9.24 3.68
C GLN A 67 -5.14 8.70 5.04
N TRP A 68 -5.60 7.49 5.40
CA TRP A 68 -5.11 6.79 6.58
C TRP A 68 -3.59 6.59 6.52
N LYS A 69 -3.04 6.23 5.36
CA LYS A 69 -1.58 6.09 5.18
C LYS A 69 -0.84 7.37 5.57
N VAL A 70 -1.31 8.53 5.10
CA VAL A 70 -0.68 9.82 5.41
C VAL A 70 -0.77 10.14 6.90
N ILE A 71 -1.92 9.86 7.53
CA ILE A 71 -2.11 10.06 8.98
C ILE A 71 -1.12 9.22 9.78
N PHE A 72 -0.96 7.93 9.43
CA PHE A 72 -0.04 7.04 10.14
C PHE A 72 1.43 7.35 9.83
N LEU A 73 1.79 7.76 8.61
CA LEU A 73 3.14 8.23 8.29
C LEU A 73 3.51 9.46 9.13
N HIS A 74 2.58 10.41 9.28
CA HIS A 74 2.79 11.56 10.16
C HIS A 74 2.94 11.13 11.63
N ALA A 75 2.13 10.17 12.10
CA ALA A 75 2.22 9.64 13.47
C ALA A 75 3.54 8.88 13.73
N LEU A 76 4.12 8.26 12.70
CA LEU A 76 5.45 7.63 12.74
C LEU A 76 6.59 8.66 12.84
N GLY A 77 6.31 9.93 12.57
CA GLY A 77 7.30 11.01 12.57
C GLY A 77 7.92 11.30 11.21
N GLN A 78 7.32 10.79 10.12
CA GLN A 78 7.76 11.17 8.78
C GLN A 78 7.43 12.64 8.53
N GLU A 79 8.44 13.40 8.09
CA GLU A 79 8.28 14.82 7.79
C GLU A 79 7.40 15.00 6.55
N ILE A 80 6.27 15.69 6.74
CA ILE A 80 5.42 16.13 5.63
C ILE A 80 5.79 17.57 5.32
N GLN A 81 6.35 17.80 4.15
CA GLN A 81 6.63 19.14 3.66
C GLN A 81 5.38 19.69 2.97
N LEU A 82 4.97 20.91 3.32
CA LEU A 82 3.89 21.60 2.62
C LEU A 82 4.50 22.51 1.55
N LEU A 83 4.30 22.15 0.28
CA LEU A 83 4.76 22.94 -0.87
C LEU A 83 3.65 23.88 -1.32
N PRO A 84 3.95 25.10 -1.79
CA PRO A 84 2.94 25.99 -2.35
C PRO A 84 2.33 25.40 -3.63
N SER A 85 1.02 25.55 -3.83
CA SER A 85 0.36 25.21 -5.09
C SER A 85 0.76 26.18 -6.21
N LEU A 86 0.64 25.76 -7.46
CA LEU A 86 1.00 26.58 -8.63
C LEU A 86 0.20 27.89 -8.73
N ASP A 87 -1.04 27.89 -8.24
CA ASP A 87 -1.90 29.07 -8.18
C ASP A 87 -1.69 29.91 -6.90
N GLY A 88 -0.81 29.46 -5.99
CA GLY A 88 -0.48 30.13 -4.74
C GLY A 88 -1.60 30.16 -3.69
N ARG A 89 -2.73 29.47 -3.92
CA ARG A 89 -3.92 29.54 -3.05
C ARG A 89 -3.93 28.48 -1.95
N THR A 90 -3.17 27.41 -2.13
CA THR A 90 -3.20 26.23 -1.26
C THR A 90 -1.81 25.65 -1.07
N PHE A 91 -1.73 24.61 -0.25
CA PHE A 91 -0.51 23.83 -0.06
C PHE A 91 -0.73 22.39 -0.54
N VAL A 92 0.31 21.83 -1.15
CA VAL A 92 0.38 20.43 -1.57
C VAL A 92 1.28 19.69 -0.59
N PRO A 93 0.80 18.63 0.07
CA PRO A 93 1.63 17.81 0.93
C PRO A 93 2.61 16.97 0.10
N TRP A 94 3.89 17.04 0.47
CA TRP A 94 5.01 16.28 -0.08
C TRP A 94 5.61 15.38 1.00
N GLY A 95 6.06 14.18 0.63
CA GLY A 95 6.55 13.17 1.59
C GLY A 95 5.53 12.08 1.97
N GLN A 96 4.43 11.93 1.21
CA GLN A 96 3.40 10.91 1.47
C GLN A 96 3.76 9.50 0.95
N SER A 97 4.99 9.32 0.44
CA SER A 97 5.45 8.05 -0.12
C SER A 97 5.94 7.14 1.00
N SER A 98 5.35 5.95 1.11
CA SER A 98 5.88 4.87 1.96
C SER A 98 6.95 4.05 1.25
N SER A 99 7.28 4.37 -0.01
CA SER A 99 8.20 3.59 -0.84
C SER A 99 9.65 3.72 -0.41
N ASP A 100 9.98 4.84 0.24
CA ASP A 100 11.34 5.16 0.69
C ASP A 100 11.56 4.79 2.18
N LEU A 101 10.54 4.23 2.84
CA LEU A 101 10.68 3.75 4.21
C LEU A 101 11.69 2.60 4.30
N THR A 102 12.54 2.66 5.31
CA THR A 102 13.34 1.52 5.74
C THR A 102 12.44 0.40 6.25
N LYS A 103 12.99 -0.82 6.34
CA LYS A 103 12.27 -1.98 6.88
C LYS A 103 11.78 -1.75 8.31
N ASP A 104 12.58 -1.07 9.12
CA ASP A 104 12.26 -0.81 10.53
C ASP A 104 11.14 0.22 10.64
N GLU A 105 11.16 1.28 9.82
CA GLU A 105 10.07 2.26 9.74
C GLU A 105 8.77 1.64 9.24
N MET A 106 8.83 0.78 8.22
CA MET A 106 7.65 0.03 7.75
C MET A 106 7.07 -0.88 8.85
N THR A 107 7.95 -1.50 9.64
CA THR A 107 7.52 -2.33 10.78
C THR A 107 6.85 -1.47 11.84
N GLY A 108 7.44 -0.32 12.20
CA GLY A 108 6.84 0.64 13.13
C GLY A 108 5.49 1.20 12.63
N LEU A 109 5.36 1.45 11.33
CA LEU A 109 4.09 1.88 10.72
C LEU A 109 2.98 0.83 10.93
N ILE A 110 3.29 -0.43 10.66
CA ILE A 110 2.37 -1.56 10.84
C ILE A 110 1.99 -1.72 12.32
N GLU A 111 2.95 -1.61 13.24
CA GLU A 111 2.70 -1.69 14.68
C GLU A 111 1.79 -0.56 15.18
N LEU A 112 1.99 0.67 14.69
CA LEU A 112 1.11 1.81 14.99
C LEU A 112 -0.33 1.54 14.54
N MET A 113 -0.50 0.97 13.33
CA MET A 113 -1.81 0.63 12.80
C MET A 113 -2.49 -0.48 13.62
N PHE A 114 -1.74 -1.50 14.05
CA PHE A 114 -2.27 -2.55 14.94
C PHE A 114 -2.73 -1.98 16.27
N LYS A 115 -1.89 -1.15 16.91
CA LYS A 115 -2.24 -0.50 18.17
C LYS A 115 -3.52 0.33 18.04
N PHE A 116 -3.58 1.19 17.02
CA PHE A 116 -4.75 2.03 16.78
C PHE A 116 -6.00 1.17 16.50
N GLY A 117 -5.87 0.13 15.68
CA GLY A 117 -6.96 -0.79 15.37
C GLY A 117 -7.50 -1.49 16.62
N ALA A 118 -6.63 -1.97 17.50
CA ALA A 118 -7.01 -2.61 18.76
C ALA A 118 -7.78 -1.64 19.69
N GLU A 119 -7.35 -0.37 19.78
CA GLU A 119 -8.03 0.66 20.57
C GLU A 119 -9.41 1.03 20.00
N HIS A 120 -9.61 0.89 18.69
CA HIS A 120 -10.83 1.27 17.98
C HIS A 120 -11.71 0.07 17.57
N GLY A 121 -11.37 -1.14 18.01
CA GLY A 121 -12.15 -2.36 17.73
C GLY A 121 -12.11 -2.82 16.27
N VAL A 122 -11.07 -2.46 15.52
CA VAL A 122 -10.87 -2.88 14.13
C VAL A 122 -10.38 -4.32 14.08
N GLN A 123 -11.01 -5.13 13.23
CA GLN A 123 -10.58 -6.50 12.95
C GLN A 123 -9.79 -6.55 11.65
N PHE A 124 -8.51 -6.92 11.74
CA PHE A 124 -7.64 -7.05 10.57
C PHE A 124 -7.79 -8.42 9.91
N GLN A 125 -7.81 -8.46 8.57
CA GLN A 125 -8.03 -9.70 7.83
C GLN A 125 -6.87 -10.71 7.92
N ASP A 126 -5.66 -10.25 8.25
CA ASP A 126 -4.47 -11.11 8.35
C ASP A 126 -4.56 -12.11 9.53
N ASP A 127 -5.35 -11.78 10.56
CA ASP A 127 -5.66 -12.69 11.67
C ASP A 127 -6.55 -13.87 11.26
N ARG A 128 -7.21 -13.82 10.09
CA ARG A 128 -8.09 -14.91 9.60
C ARG A 128 -7.35 -16.04 8.92
N VAL A 129 -6.08 -15.87 8.56
CA VAL A 129 -5.28 -16.91 7.88
C VAL A 129 -4.51 -17.78 8.91
N ALA A 130 -4.44 -17.33 10.16
CA ALA A 130 -3.74 -18.01 11.25
C ALA A 130 -4.66 -18.76 12.24
N ALA A 131 -5.97 -18.87 11.94
CA ALA A 131 -6.96 -19.59 12.75
C ALA A 131 -7.45 -20.87 12.06
#